data_AF-A0A7C5UZ95-F1
#
_entry.id   AF-A0A7C5UZ95-F1
#
_cell.length_a   1.000
_cell.length_b   1.000
_cell.length_c   1.000
_cell.angle_alpha   90.00
_cell.angle_beta   90.00
_cell.angle_gamma   90.00
#
_symmetry.space_group_name_H-M   'P 1'
#
loop_
_entity.id
_entity.type
_entity.pdbx_description
1 polymer ?
#
loop_
_entity_poly.entity_id
_entity_poly.type
_entity_poly.pdbx_seq_one_letter_code
_entity_poly.pdbx_strand_id
1 'polypeptide(L)'
;MAVAGDKTEHRLRFAPWLAGPFVFMALLITVRFVLEVAGVPLQATRFLSSTGVVYLVAIYLGAVAPLRGVRRPWQVVLPGILLVIWTQAWVILFTIVSGLLRLARSHFAEPQDWGNWGHLAHHVLGHVQEIVPVAIVVLVLMAAMLVLWHWPVTVAPGAILGALVVIRFWSEAMGLNPVVSSAWSSSVAFLLCGFYLGGVGTLLGLNSPRRLLVPAMVLGWTWRFWIFVAVLMGAATPYYKTHFYSRPQGSLFGHLAAFFGLEVVVVGLIAGLIEWGIASWTAGVLRSRNLS
;
A
#
# COMPACT_ATOMS: atom_id res chain seq x y z
N MET A 1 -51.72 -6.66 13.14
CA MET A 1 -50.53 -7.52 12.99
C MET A 1 -49.41 -6.67 12.39
N ALA A 2 -48.50 -6.20 13.24
CA ALA A 2 -47.34 -5.44 12.79
C ALA A 2 -46.33 -6.43 12.18
N VAL A 3 -46.04 -6.26 10.90
CA VAL A 3 -44.91 -6.92 10.25
C VAL A 3 -43.66 -6.37 10.92
N ALA A 4 -43.08 -7.16 11.81
CA ALA A 4 -41.75 -6.91 12.35
C ALA A 4 -40.80 -6.86 11.16
N GLY A 5 -40.37 -5.65 10.79
CA GLY A 5 -39.31 -5.44 9.82
C GLY A 5 -38.07 -6.12 10.36
N ASP A 6 -37.73 -7.25 9.75
CA ASP A 6 -36.49 -7.98 9.97
C ASP A 6 -35.35 -7.04 9.59
N LYS A 7 -34.87 -6.28 10.59
CA LYS A 7 -33.58 -5.59 10.52
C LYS A 7 -32.54 -6.69 10.58
N THR A 8 -32.34 -7.37 9.45
CA THR A 8 -31.15 -8.16 9.21
C THR A 8 -29.98 -7.19 9.25
N GLU A 9 -29.44 -6.99 10.45
CA GLU A 9 -28.11 -6.44 10.61
C GLU A 9 -27.19 -7.28 9.74
N HIS A 10 -26.74 -6.72 8.62
CA HIS A 10 -25.65 -7.28 7.84
C HIS A 10 -24.41 -7.32 8.73
N ARG A 11 -24.28 -8.37 9.54
CA ARG A 11 -23.08 -8.61 10.34
C ARG A 11 -21.92 -8.73 9.37
N LEU A 12 -20.90 -7.90 9.57
CA LEU A 12 -19.65 -7.96 8.83
C LEU A 12 -19.07 -9.36 8.93
N ARG A 13 -19.10 -10.11 7.82
CA ARG A 13 -18.46 -11.43 7.73
C ARG A 13 -17.02 -11.24 7.29
N PHE A 14 -16.12 -11.04 8.24
CA PHE A 14 -14.69 -10.84 7.96
C PHE A 14 -14.03 -12.07 7.31
N ALA A 15 -14.42 -13.28 7.70
CA ALA A 15 -13.79 -14.52 7.23
C ALA A 15 -13.71 -14.66 5.69
N PRO A 16 -14.81 -14.59 4.91
CA PRO A 16 -14.73 -14.72 3.46
C PRO A 16 -14.00 -13.56 2.76
N TRP A 17 -13.94 -12.38 3.39
CA TRP A 17 -13.20 -11.24 2.86
C TRP A 17 -11.70 -11.37 3.07
N LEU A 18 -11.27 -11.91 4.22
CA LEU A 18 -9.86 -12.04 4.59
C LEU A 18 -9.20 -13.33 4.10
N ALA A 19 -9.98 -14.38 3.85
CA ALA A 19 -9.45 -15.70 3.47
C ALA A 19 -8.50 -15.64 2.26
N GLY A 20 -8.92 -15.00 1.16
CA GLY A 20 -8.09 -14.89 -0.05
C GLY A 20 -6.76 -14.18 0.21
N PRO A 21 -6.77 -12.95 0.75
CA PRO A 21 -5.56 -12.23 1.16
C PRO A 21 -4.64 -13.01 2.10
N PHE A 22 -5.19 -13.74 3.07
CA PHE A 22 -4.40 -14.48 4.05
C PHE A 22 -3.74 -15.71 3.43
N VAL A 23 -4.48 -16.44 2.60
CA VAL A 23 -3.95 -17.56 1.81
C VAL A 23 -2.86 -17.05 0.86
N PHE A 24 -3.08 -15.93 0.18
CA PHE A 24 -2.09 -15.34 -0.70
C PHE A 24 -0.79 -14.97 0.03
N MET A 25 -0.87 -14.32 1.20
CA MET A 25 0.31 -14.00 1.99
C MET A 25 1.06 -15.26 2.46
N ALA A 26 0.33 -16.27 2.95
CA ALA A 26 0.91 -17.54 3.37
C ALA A 26 1.65 -18.24 2.21
N LEU A 27 1.01 -18.31 1.04
CA LEU A 27 1.58 -18.88 -0.17
C LEU A 27 2.82 -18.11 -0.62
N LEU A 28 2.77 -16.77 -0.63
CA LEU A 28 3.90 -15.95 -1.05
C LEU A 28 5.14 -16.20 -0.18
N ILE A 29 4.98 -16.22 1.15
CA ILE A 29 6.07 -16.48 2.09
C ILE A 29 6.60 -17.92 1.90
N THR A 30 5.70 -18.88 1.76
CA THR A 30 6.05 -20.30 1.55
C THR A 30 6.80 -20.50 0.24
N VAL A 31 6.31 -19.94 -0.86
CA VAL A 31 6.96 -20.02 -2.18
C VAL A 31 8.34 -19.39 -2.13
N ARG A 32 8.48 -18.20 -1.52
CA ARG A 32 9.79 -17.57 -1.33
C ARG A 32 10.75 -18.49 -0.57
N PHE A 33 10.31 -19.04 0.56
CA PHE A 33 11.11 -19.96 1.36
C PHE A 33 11.56 -21.19 0.55
N VAL A 34 10.64 -21.83 -0.18
CA VAL A 34 10.95 -23.01 -1.01
C VAL A 34 11.96 -22.66 -2.11
N LEU A 35 11.81 -21.52 -2.80
CA LEU A 35 12.74 -21.09 -3.84
C LEU A 35 14.14 -20.84 -3.27
N GLU A 36 14.25 -20.22 -2.10
CA GLU A 36 15.53 -19.98 -1.44
C GLU A 36 16.23 -21.29 -1.06
N VAL A 37 15.49 -22.24 -0.48
CA VAL A 37 16.02 -23.58 -0.15
C VAL A 37 16.46 -24.33 -1.41
N ALA A 38 15.71 -24.20 -2.51
CA ALA A 38 16.06 -24.77 -3.82
C ALA A 38 17.33 -24.13 -4.45
N GLY A 39 17.86 -23.05 -3.87
CA GLY A 39 19.06 -22.37 -4.35
C GLY A 39 18.80 -21.33 -5.44
N VAL A 40 17.55 -20.87 -5.58
CA VAL A 40 17.25 -19.73 -6.45
C VAL A 40 17.99 -18.50 -5.94
N PRO A 41 18.66 -17.72 -6.81
CA PRO A 41 19.41 -16.55 -6.37
C PRO A 41 18.56 -15.58 -5.57
N LEU A 42 19.12 -15.02 -4.49
CA LEU A 42 18.45 -14.06 -3.62
C LEU A 42 17.90 -12.84 -4.40
N GLN A 43 18.56 -12.44 -5.49
CA GLN A 43 18.08 -11.37 -6.36
C GLN A 43 16.69 -11.68 -6.96
N ALA A 44 16.41 -12.94 -7.28
CA ALA A 44 15.13 -13.37 -7.83
C ALA A 44 14.07 -13.54 -6.72
N THR A 45 14.44 -14.07 -5.56
CA THR A 45 13.49 -14.29 -4.45
C THR A 45 13.14 -13.00 -3.70
N ARG A 46 13.99 -11.96 -3.77
CA ARG A 46 13.72 -10.61 -3.23
C ARG A 46 12.46 -9.96 -3.78
N PHE A 47 12.08 -10.26 -5.03
CA PHE A 47 10.81 -9.78 -5.60
C PHE A 47 9.58 -10.27 -4.84
N LEU A 48 9.70 -11.38 -4.09
CA LEU A 48 8.65 -11.93 -3.23
C LEU A 48 8.74 -11.38 -1.79
N SER A 49 9.06 -10.09 -1.63
CA SER A 49 9.13 -9.47 -0.30
C SER A 49 7.76 -9.42 0.38
N SER A 50 7.64 -10.15 1.49
CA SER A 50 6.43 -10.17 2.33
C SER A 50 6.05 -8.77 2.82
N THR A 51 7.02 -7.91 3.15
CA THR A 51 6.75 -6.55 3.65
C THR A 51 6.23 -5.61 2.56
N GLY A 52 6.69 -5.75 1.31
CA GLY A 52 6.11 -4.96 0.21
C GLY A 52 4.71 -5.44 -0.14
N VAL A 53 4.54 -6.76 -0.19
CA VAL A 53 3.27 -7.39 -0.55
C VAL A 53 2.20 -7.14 0.51
N VAL A 54 2.52 -7.13 1.80
CA VAL A 54 1.52 -6.85 2.85
C VAL A 54 0.92 -5.44 2.71
N TYR A 55 1.70 -4.46 2.23
CA TYR A 55 1.19 -3.12 1.94
C TYR A 55 0.30 -3.09 0.70
N LEU A 56 0.64 -3.84 -0.35
CA LEU A 56 -0.24 -3.99 -1.51
C LEU A 56 -1.56 -4.66 -1.13
N VAL A 57 -1.51 -5.68 -0.28
CA VAL A 57 -2.69 -6.35 0.27
C VAL A 57 -3.51 -5.40 1.15
N ALA A 58 -2.86 -4.55 1.95
CA ALA A 58 -3.55 -3.53 2.74
C ALA A 58 -4.29 -2.51 1.85
N ILE A 59 -3.65 -2.02 0.79
CA ILE A 59 -4.29 -1.13 -0.19
C ILE A 59 -5.49 -1.85 -0.84
N TYR A 60 -5.32 -3.09 -1.28
CA TYR A 60 -6.41 -3.88 -1.85
C TYR A 60 -7.58 -4.07 -0.87
N LEU A 61 -7.30 -4.49 0.36
CA LEU A 61 -8.31 -4.68 1.39
C LEU A 61 -9.05 -3.37 1.67
N GLY A 62 -8.33 -2.26 1.84
CA GLY A 62 -8.93 -0.94 2.04
C GLY A 62 -9.82 -0.52 0.86
N ALA A 63 -9.37 -0.76 -0.37
CA ALA A 63 -10.12 -0.42 -1.58
C ALA A 63 -11.43 -1.22 -1.70
N VAL A 64 -11.43 -2.50 -1.30
CA VAL A 64 -12.59 -3.40 -1.41
C VAL A 64 -13.48 -3.36 -0.16
N ALA A 65 -13.01 -2.82 0.96
CA ALA A 65 -13.72 -2.88 2.24
C ALA A 65 -15.17 -2.37 2.16
N PRO A 66 -15.48 -1.22 1.52
CA PRO A 66 -16.86 -0.73 1.46
C PRO A 66 -17.80 -1.59 0.61
N LEU A 67 -17.28 -2.30 -0.39
CA LEU A 67 -18.03 -3.32 -1.14
C LEU A 67 -18.44 -4.51 -0.27
N ARG A 68 -17.78 -4.68 0.89
CA ARG A 68 -18.06 -5.70 1.90
C ARG A 68 -18.85 -5.16 3.11
N GLY A 69 -19.39 -3.94 3.00
CA GLY A 69 -20.20 -3.32 4.06
C GLY A 69 -19.40 -2.56 5.12
N VAL A 70 -18.08 -2.41 4.95
CA VAL A 70 -17.24 -1.61 5.86
C VAL A 70 -17.45 -0.13 5.57
N ARG A 71 -17.99 0.61 6.55
CA ARG A 71 -18.28 2.04 6.38
C ARG A 71 -17.57 2.93 7.40
N ARG A 72 -16.98 2.35 8.45
CA ARG A 72 -16.33 3.11 9.52
C ARG A 72 -14.85 2.74 9.62
N PRO A 73 -13.94 3.70 9.88
CA PRO A 73 -12.50 3.43 9.98
C PRO A 73 -12.12 2.38 11.03
N TRP A 74 -12.82 2.33 12.17
CA TRP A 74 -12.52 1.33 13.20
C TRP A 74 -12.79 -0.11 12.72
N GLN A 75 -13.64 -0.32 11.71
CA GLN A 75 -13.95 -1.65 11.18
C GLN A 75 -12.81 -2.24 10.33
N VAL A 76 -11.83 -1.44 9.89
CA VAL A 76 -10.60 -1.94 9.24
C VAL A 76 -9.48 -2.24 10.23
N VAL A 77 -9.63 -1.86 11.50
CA VAL A 77 -8.61 -2.09 12.54
C VAL A 77 -8.33 -3.57 12.73
N LEU A 78 -9.38 -4.35 12.98
CA LEU A 78 -9.23 -5.80 13.17
C LEU A 78 -8.66 -6.50 11.93
N PRO A 79 -9.19 -6.29 10.70
CA PRO A 79 -8.57 -6.77 9.46
C PRO A 79 -7.09 -6.44 9.32
N GLY A 80 -6.69 -5.19 9.58
CA GLY A 80 -5.31 -4.74 9.46
C GLY A 80 -4.39 -5.43 10.47
N ILE A 81 -4.80 -5.50 11.74
CA ILE A 81 -4.04 -6.18 12.79
C ILE A 81 -3.89 -7.67 12.47
N LEU A 82 -4.98 -8.33 12.07
CA LEU A 82 -4.95 -9.75 11.72
C LEU A 82 -4.05 -10.02 10.52
N LEU A 83 -4.06 -9.16 9.49
CA LEU A 83 -3.17 -9.29 8.33
C LEU A 83 -1.69 -9.25 8.74
N VAL A 84 -1.32 -8.31 9.63
CA VAL A 84 0.07 -8.17 10.07
C VAL A 84 0.49 -9.32 10.97
N ILE A 85 -0.34 -9.70 11.95
CA ILE A 85 -0.07 -10.85 12.82
C ILE A 85 0.08 -12.12 11.97
N TRP A 86 -0.83 -12.34 11.01
CA TRP A 86 -0.79 -13.49 10.12
C TRP A 86 0.52 -13.52 9.31
N THR A 87 0.89 -12.39 8.71
CA THR A 87 2.13 -12.28 7.93
C THR A 87 3.36 -12.56 8.80
N GLN A 88 3.44 -11.96 9.99
CA GLN A 88 4.56 -12.14 10.90
C GLN A 88 4.62 -13.55 11.50
N ALA A 89 3.48 -14.20 11.75
CA ALA A 89 3.44 -15.58 12.21
C ALA A 89 4.10 -16.54 11.21
N TRP A 90 3.86 -16.35 9.90
CA TRP A 90 4.52 -17.13 8.86
C TRP A 90 6.02 -16.83 8.75
N VAL A 91 6.43 -15.57 8.88
CA VAL A 91 7.85 -15.18 8.90
C VAL A 91 8.57 -15.83 10.10
N ILE A 92 7.99 -15.74 11.29
CA ILE A 92 8.52 -16.36 12.52
C ILE A 92 8.61 -17.88 12.36
N LEU A 93 7.58 -18.52 11.81
CA LEU A 93 7.59 -19.96 11.56
C LEU A 93 8.80 -20.38 10.71
N PHE A 94 9.01 -19.72 9.56
CA PHE A 94 10.14 -20.06 8.69
C PHE A 94 11.49 -19.65 9.25
N THR A 95 11.54 -18.63 10.10
CA THR A 95 12.75 -18.27 10.88
C THR A 95 13.14 -19.41 11.83
N ILE A 96 12.19 -19.93 12.59
CA ILE A 96 12.41 -21.07 13.50
C ILE A 96 12.82 -22.31 12.71
N VAL A 97 12.10 -22.66 11.63
CA VAL A 97 12.44 -23.81 10.77
C VAL A 97 13.84 -23.68 10.19
N SER A 98 14.22 -22.50 9.71
CA SER A 98 15.55 -22.25 9.14
C SER A 98 16.66 -22.34 10.17
N GLY A 99 16.44 -21.78 11.37
CA GLY A 99 17.40 -21.85 12.48
C GLY A 99 17.59 -23.27 12.99
N LEU A 100 16.50 -24.04 13.12
CA LEU A 100 16.50 -25.43 13.55
C LEU A 100 17.23 -26.36 12.57
N LEU A 101 16.90 -26.24 11.28
CA LEU A 101 17.41 -27.11 10.24
C LEU A 101 18.74 -26.60 9.64
N ARG A 102 19.27 -25.48 10.14
CA ARG A 102 20.51 -24.84 9.69
C ARG A 102 20.52 -24.58 8.18
N LEU A 103 19.43 -24.02 7.67
CA LEU A 103 19.22 -23.82 6.23
C LEU A 103 20.05 -22.64 5.72
N ALA A 104 21.31 -22.90 5.35
CA ALA A 104 22.27 -21.88 4.92
C ALA A 104 21.86 -21.03 3.71
N ARG A 105 20.87 -21.49 2.93
CA ARG A 105 20.35 -20.77 1.76
C ARG A 105 19.12 -19.92 2.05
N SER A 106 18.52 -20.08 3.24
CA SER A 106 17.34 -19.31 3.63
C SER A 106 17.73 -17.95 4.19
N HIS A 107 17.00 -16.90 3.81
CA HIS A 107 17.22 -15.57 4.39
C HIS A 107 16.55 -15.39 5.77
N PHE A 108 15.71 -16.33 6.20
CA PHE A 108 14.91 -16.19 7.42
C PHE A 108 15.73 -16.41 8.70
N ALA A 109 16.87 -17.10 8.65
CA ALA A 109 17.74 -17.29 9.81
C ALA A 109 19.18 -17.02 9.43
N GLU A 110 19.90 -16.37 10.34
CA GLU A 110 21.32 -16.07 10.20
C GLU A 110 22.17 -17.24 10.72
N PRO A 111 23.45 -17.35 10.33
CA PRO A 111 24.34 -18.38 10.88
C PRO A 111 24.41 -18.38 12.41
N GLN A 112 24.23 -17.22 13.05
CA GLN A 112 24.20 -17.04 14.49
C GLN A 112 22.97 -17.69 15.14
N ASP A 113 21.89 -17.93 14.40
CA ASP A 113 20.68 -18.59 14.89
C ASP A 113 20.83 -20.12 14.95
N TRP A 114 21.83 -20.70 14.27
CA TRP A 114 21.93 -22.13 14.07
C TRP A 114 22.38 -22.86 15.34
N GLY A 115 21.42 -23.50 16.01
CA GLY A 115 21.65 -24.20 17.27
C GLY A 115 21.88 -23.28 18.48
N ASN A 116 21.78 -21.96 18.28
CA ASN A 116 21.85 -20.97 19.35
C ASN A 116 20.44 -20.43 19.66
N TRP A 117 19.78 -21.08 20.62
CA TRP A 117 18.42 -20.77 21.02
C TRP A 117 18.24 -19.35 21.57
N GLY A 118 19.27 -18.79 22.22
CA GLY A 118 19.23 -17.43 22.74
C GLY A 118 19.19 -16.39 21.62
N HIS A 119 20.04 -16.57 20.61
CA HIS A 119 20.05 -15.67 19.44
C HIS A 119 18.77 -15.81 18.61
N LEU A 120 18.34 -17.05 18.34
CA LEU A 120 17.09 -17.31 17.61
C LEU A 120 15.86 -16.73 18.34
N ALA A 121 15.78 -16.84 19.66
CA ALA A 121 14.70 -16.25 20.44
C ALA A 121 14.71 -14.71 20.34
N HIS A 122 15.89 -14.08 20.36
CA HIS A 122 16.01 -12.64 20.18
C HIS A 122 15.62 -12.19 18.77
N HIS A 123 16.00 -12.95 17.73
CA HIS A 123 15.61 -12.70 16.35
C HIS A 123 14.09 -12.79 16.17
N VAL A 124 13.45 -13.84 16.71
CA VAL A 124 11.98 -13.99 16.72
C VAL A 124 11.31 -12.84 17.45
N LEU A 125 11.86 -12.39 18.59
CA LEU A 125 11.34 -11.23 19.32
C LEU A 125 11.43 -9.95 18.47
N GLY A 126 12.46 -9.80 17.64
CA GLY A 126 12.57 -8.75 16.64
C GLY A 126 11.35 -8.69 15.72
N HIS A 127 10.94 -9.82 15.14
CA HIS A 127 9.73 -9.88 14.30
C HIS A 127 8.45 -9.53 15.07
N VAL A 128 8.34 -9.92 16.34
CA VAL A 128 7.20 -9.53 17.19
C VAL A 128 7.17 -8.01 17.39
N GLN A 129 8.33 -7.38 17.61
CA GLN A 129 8.43 -5.92 17.76
C GLN A 129 8.06 -5.18 16.47
N GLU A 130 8.34 -5.76 15.30
CA GLU A 130 7.95 -5.20 13.99
C GLU A 130 6.44 -5.18 13.75
N ILE A 131 5.64 -6.00 14.46
CA ILE A 131 4.18 -6.03 14.31
C ILE A 131 3.57 -4.64 14.48
N VAL A 132 4.02 -3.89 15.50
CA VAL A 132 3.44 -2.59 15.84
C VAL A 132 3.65 -1.55 14.73
N PRO A 133 4.89 -1.23 14.31
CA PRO A 133 5.11 -0.24 13.24
C PRO A 133 4.48 -0.68 11.91
N VAL A 134 4.53 -1.98 11.57
CA VAL A 134 3.91 -2.49 10.33
C VAL A 134 2.39 -2.36 10.38
N ALA A 135 1.75 -2.66 11.52
CA ALA A 135 0.32 -2.48 11.71
C ALA A 135 -0.10 -1.02 11.57
N ILE A 136 0.67 -0.07 12.12
CA ILE A 136 0.39 1.36 11.96
C ILE A 136 0.36 1.73 10.48
N VAL A 137 1.38 1.33 9.70
CA VAL A 137 1.42 1.61 8.25
C VAL A 137 0.24 0.95 7.53
N VAL A 138 -0.02 -0.34 7.78
CA VAL A 138 -1.15 -1.07 7.17
C VAL A 138 -2.49 -0.38 7.44
N LEU A 139 -2.72 0.07 8.68
CA LEU A 139 -3.93 0.78 9.05
C LEU A 139 -4.05 2.13 8.34
N VAL A 140 -2.96 2.87 8.21
CA VAL A 140 -2.91 4.13 7.45
C VAL A 140 -3.26 3.89 5.98
N LEU A 141 -2.69 2.86 5.34
CA LEU A 141 -2.98 2.49 3.96
C LEU A 141 -4.47 2.14 3.76
N MET A 142 -5.03 1.30 4.64
CA MET A 142 -6.44 0.90 4.56
C MET A 142 -7.37 2.09 4.82
N ALA A 143 -7.06 2.95 5.80
CA ALA A 143 -7.87 4.10 6.14
C ALA A 143 -7.87 5.14 5.02
N ALA A 144 -6.73 5.41 4.39
CA ALA A 144 -6.65 6.29 3.23
C ALA A 144 -7.59 5.81 2.11
N MET A 145 -7.60 4.51 1.83
CA MET A 145 -8.53 3.95 0.82
C MET A 145 -10.00 4.12 1.20
N LEU A 146 -10.36 3.97 2.47
CA LEU A 146 -11.72 4.25 2.93
C LEU A 146 -12.11 5.72 2.76
N VAL A 147 -11.18 6.66 2.94
CA VAL A 147 -11.44 8.08 2.71
C VAL A 147 -11.75 8.34 1.23
N LEU A 148 -11.05 7.68 0.30
CA LEU A 148 -11.29 7.82 -1.14
C LEU A 148 -12.69 7.39 -1.57
N TRP A 149 -13.37 6.53 -0.80
CA TRP A 149 -14.73 6.11 -1.10
C TRP A 149 -15.79 7.21 -1.02
N HIS A 150 -15.47 8.39 -0.46
CA HIS A 150 -16.30 9.59 -0.62
C HIS A 150 -16.37 10.05 -2.08
N TRP A 151 -15.37 9.71 -2.89
CA TRP A 151 -15.32 9.93 -4.34
C TRP A 151 -14.93 8.61 -5.03
N PRO A 152 -15.87 7.67 -5.24
CA PRO A 152 -15.57 6.31 -5.69
C PRO A 152 -14.70 6.22 -6.95
N VAL A 153 -14.83 7.19 -7.87
CA VAL A 153 -14.00 7.30 -9.10
C VAL A 153 -12.49 7.44 -8.79
N THR A 154 -12.12 7.85 -7.58
CA THR A 154 -10.72 8.04 -7.15
C THR A 154 -10.11 6.79 -6.52
N VAL A 155 -10.91 5.80 -6.13
CA VAL A 155 -10.44 4.62 -5.38
C VAL A 155 -9.47 3.78 -6.21
N ALA A 156 -9.83 3.40 -7.43
CA ALA A 156 -8.95 2.58 -8.28
C ALA A 156 -7.67 3.33 -8.68
N PRO A 157 -7.72 4.58 -9.19
CA PRO A 157 -6.50 5.34 -9.48
C PRO A 157 -5.64 5.58 -8.22
N GLY A 158 -6.25 5.93 -7.09
CA GLY A 158 -5.56 6.10 -5.82
C GLY A 158 -4.83 4.83 -5.36
N ALA A 159 -5.47 3.66 -5.48
CA ALA A 159 -4.85 2.38 -5.17
C ALA A 159 -3.67 2.06 -6.10
N ILE A 160 -3.79 2.32 -7.40
CA ILE A 160 -2.71 2.11 -8.38
C ILE A 160 -1.51 3.00 -8.05
N LEU A 161 -1.75 4.28 -7.76
CA LEU A 161 -0.69 5.22 -7.38
C LEU A 161 0.04 4.75 -6.11
N GLY A 162 -0.71 4.29 -5.10
CA GLY A 162 -0.13 3.75 -3.87
C GLY A 162 0.69 2.49 -4.14
N ALA A 163 0.16 1.57 -4.96
CA ALA A 163 0.87 0.35 -5.35
C ALA A 163 2.19 0.66 -6.08
N LEU A 164 2.20 1.60 -7.02
CA LEU A 164 3.41 2.01 -7.74
C LEU A 164 4.46 2.61 -6.80
N VAL A 165 4.04 3.45 -5.85
CA VAL A 165 4.95 4.01 -4.85
C VAL A 165 5.54 2.92 -3.96
N VAL A 166 4.71 1.97 -3.48
CA VAL A 166 5.16 0.83 -2.68
C VAL A 166 6.16 -0.02 -3.46
N ILE A 167 5.84 -0.40 -4.70
CA ILE A 167 6.72 -1.22 -5.54
C ILE A 167 8.04 -0.49 -5.78
N ARG A 168 7.99 0.80 -6.12
CA ARG A 168 9.18 1.61 -6.33
C ARG A 168 10.04 1.69 -5.06
N PHE A 169 9.45 2.00 -3.91
CA PHE A 169 10.17 2.07 -2.64
C PHE A 169 10.91 0.77 -2.35
N TRP A 170 10.22 -0.36 -2.46
CA TRP A 170 10.82 -1.67 -2.17
C TRP A 170 11.85 -2.11 -3.20
N SER A 171 11.64 -1.77 -4.49
CA SER A 171 12.65 -2.03 -5.53
C SER A 171 13.98 -1.34 -5.22
N GLU A 172 13.93 -0.09 -4.75
CA GLU A 172 15.12 0.69 -4.41
C GLU A 172 15.74 0.22 -3.09
N ALA A 173 14.91 -0.04 -2.08
CA ALA A 173 15.36 -0.57 -0.79
C ALA A 173 16.11 -1.91 -0.93
N MET A 174 15.76 -2.73 -1.93
CA MET A 174 16.44 -3.99 -2.25
C MET A 174 17.71 -3.83 -3.09
N GLY A 175 18.05 -2.61 -3.50
CA GLY A 175 19.20 -2.30 -4.33
C GLY A 175 19.04 -2.76 -5.79
N LEU A 176 17.80 -2.79 -6.32
CA LEU A 176 17.61 -3.05 -7.74
C LEU A 176 18.20 -1.92 -8.59
N ASN A 177 18.51 -2.22 -9.85
CA ASN A 177 19.06 -1.24 -10.77
C ASN A 177 18.10 -0.04 -10.90
N PRO A 178 18.61 1.22 -10.86
CA PRO A 178 17.80 2.42 -11.00
C PRO A 178 16.84 2.43 -12.21
N VAL A 179 17.23 1.82 -13.34
CA VAL A 179 16.39 1.70 -14.53
C VAL A 179 15.13 0.88 -14.21
N VAL A 180 15.30 -0.28 -13.57
CA VAL A 180 14.18 -1.16 -13.18
C VAL A 180 13.30 -0.48 -12.14
N SER A 181 13.89 0.20 -11.16
CA SER A 181 13.14 0.96 -10.15
C SER A 181 12.36 2.14 -10.76
N SER A 182 12.95 2.85 -11.72
CA SER A 182 12.33 3.99 -12.38
C SER A 182 11.14 3.62 -13.28
N ALA A 183 11.08 2.38 -13.76
CA ALA A 183 9.95 1.87 -14.54
C ALA A 183 8.63 1.90 -13.75
N TRP A 184 8.70 1.86 -12.42
CA TRP A 184 7.56 1.98 -11.51
C TRP A 184 7.19 3.44 -11.21
N SER A 185 7.25 4.31 -12.23
CA SER A 185 6.99 5.74 -12.08
C SER A 185 5.51 6.03 -11.82
N SER A 186 5.20 6.50 -10.61
CA SER A 186 3.87 7.00 -10.27
C SER A 186 3.49 8.28 -11.04
N SER A 187 4.45 9.03 -11.57
CA SER A 187 4.17 10.33 -12.23
C SER A 187 3.43 10.16 -13.56
N VAL A 188 3.80 9.14 -14.35
CA VAL A 188 3.08 8.84 -15.61
C VAL A 188 1.68 8.33 -15.29
N ALA A 189 1.58 7.40 -14.33
CA ALA A 189 0.28 6.89 -13.89
C ALA A 189 -0.61 8.01 -13.33
N PHE A 190 -0.04 8.99 -12.64
CA PHE A 190 -0.74 10.17 -12.15
C PHE A 190 -1.41 10.92 -13.31
N LEU A 191 -0.65 11.29 -14.35
CA LEU A 191 -1.23 11.97 -15.53
C LEU A 191 -2.32 11.15 -16.23
N LEU A 192 -2.20 9.81 -16.23
CA LEU A 192 -3.23 8.91 -16.75
C LEU A 192 -4.52 8.94 -15.91
N CYS A 193 -4.44 9.29 -14.63
CA CYS A 193 -5.61 9.46 -13.77
C CYS A 193 -6.51 10.61 -14.27
N GLY A 194 -5.93 11.67 -14.88
CA GLY A 194 -6.69 12.80 -15.38
C GLY A 194 -7.55 12.41 -16.58
N PHE A 195 -6.95 11.64 -17.51
CA PHE A 195 -7.68 11.05 -18.63
C PHE A 195 -8.77 10.08 -18.15
N TYR A 196 -8.43 9.21 -17.18
CA TYR A 196 -9.40 8.29 -16.58
C TYR A 196 -10.57 9.06 -15.93
N LEU A 197 -10.29 10.10 -15.14
CA LEU A 197 -11.30 10.88 -14.45
C LEU A 197 -12.20 11.64 -15.44
N GLY A 198 -11.63 12.22 -16.51
CA GLY A 198 -12.41 12.88 -17.56
C GLY A 198 -13.23 11.90 -18.41
N GLY A 199 -12.71 10.70 -18.67
CA GLY A 199 -13.41 9.66 -19.41
C GLY A 199 -14.48 8.96 -18.55
N VAL A 200 -14.05 8.19 -17.56
CA VAL A 200 -14.93 7.39 -16.70
C VAL A 200 -15.79 8.27 -15.79
N GLY A 201 -15.27 9.39 -15.29
CA GLY A 201 -16.06 10.29 -14.44
C GLY A 201 -17.32 10.81 -15.14
N THR A 202 -17.27 11.06 -16.45
CA THR A 202 -18.47 11.48 -17.22
C THR A 202 -19.50 10.37 -17.31
N LEU A 203 -19.07 9.11 -17.48
CA LEU A 203 -19.96 7.94 -17.44
C LEU A 203 -20.63 7.79 -16.05
N LEU A 204 -20.01 8.31 -15.00
CA LEU A 204 -20.53 8.34 -13.63
C LEU A 204 -21.28 9.65 -13.27
N GLY A 205 -21.57 10.52 -14.26
CA GLY A 205 -22.35 11.74 -14.07
C GLY A 205 -21.55 12.98 -13.63
N LEU A 206 -20.22 12.92 -13.61
CA LEU A 206 -19.32 14.06 -13.38
C LEU A 206 -19.16 14.89 -14.67
N ASN A 207 -20.29 15.40 -15.17
CA ASN A 207 -20.42 16.01 -16.49
C ASN A 207 -20.10 17.51 -16.52
N SER A 208 -19.34 18.03 -15.57
CA SER A 208 -18.92 19.43 -15.63
C SER A 208 -17.56 19.62 -14.99
N PRO A 209 -16.76 20.60 -15.45
CA PRO A 209 -15.47 20.92 -14.83
C PRO A 209 -15.60 21.12 -13.32
N ARG A 210 -16.66 21.78 -12.85
CA ARG A 210 -16.92 21.99 -11.42
C ARG A 210 -17.07 20.68 -10.63
N ARG A 211 -17.70 19.66 -11.23
CA ARG A 211 -17.89 18.34 -10.58
C ARG A 211 -16.63 17.49 -10.59
N LEU A 212 -15.70 17.74 -11.52
CA LEU A 212 -14.41 17.04 -11.61
C LEU A 212 -13.35 17.60 -10.66
N LEU A 213 -13.52 18.84 -10.19
CA LEU A 213 -12.52 19.55 -9.38
C LEU A 213 -12.16 18.79 -8.09
N VAL A 214 -13.16 18.40 -7.30
CA VAL A 214 -12.90 17.74 -6.01
C VAL A 214 -12.24 16.37 -6.18
N PRO A 215 -12.73 15.45 -7.04
CA PRO A 215 -12.02 14.21 -7.33
C PRO A 215 -10.59 14.41 -7.82
N ALA A 216 -10.34 15.43 -8.65
CA ALA A 216 -8.99 15.76 -9.12
C ALA A 216 -8.07 16.24 -7.98
N MET A 217 -8.57 17.12 -7.08
CA MET A 217 -7.81 17.53 -5.89
C MET A 217 -7.48 16.33 -5.01
N VAL A 218 -8.45 15.45 -4.80
CA VAL A 218 -8.28 14.24 -4.00
C VAL A 218 -7.20 13.35 -4.61
N LEU A 219 -7.17 13.17 -5.93
CA LEU A 219 -6.11 12.41 -6.60
C LEU A 219 -4.73 13.06 -6.46
N GLY A 220 -4.65 14.38 -6.62
CA GLY A 220 -3.42 15.16 -6.41
C GLY A 220 -2.85 14.97 -5.00
N TRP A 221 -3.67 15.14 -3.97
CA TRP A 221 -3.27 14.91 -2.58
C TRP A 221 -2.98 13.44 -2.29
N THR A 222 -3.76 12.52 -2.83
CA THR A 222 -3.53 11.07 -2.65
C THR A 222 -2.18 10.65 -3.18
N TRP A 223 -1.82 11.12 -4.37
CA TRP A 223 -0.52 10.82 -4.96
C TRP A 223 0.63 11.29 -4.06
N ARG A 224 0.58 12.54 -3.60
CA ARG A 224 1.62 13.09 -2.73
C ARG A 224 1.61 12.48 -1.32
N PHE A 225 0.43 12.10 -0.82
CA PHE A 225 0.29 11.37 0.43
C PHE A 225 1.01 10.02 0.36
N TRP A 226 0.89 9.26 -0.73
CA TRP A 226 1.65 8.01 -0.88
C TRP A 226 3.15 8.22 -0.86
N ILE A 227 3.63 9.27 -1.53
CA ILE A 227 5.05 9.64 -1.50
C ILE A 227 5.48 9.99 -0.07
N PHE A 228 4.65 10.71 0.68
CA PHE A 228 4.94 11.01 2.08
C PHE A 228 4.97 9.76 2.97
N VAL A 229 4.09 8.78 2.74
CA VAL A 229 4.18 7.48 3.43
C VAL A 229 5.51 6.79 3.14
N ALA A 230 5.99 6.80 1.89
CA ALA A 230 7.31 6.26 1.54
C ALA A 230 8.46 7.01 2.24
N VAL A 231 8.35 8.35 2.38
CA VAL A 231 9.31 9.17 3.13
C VAL A 231 9.32 8.77 4.62
N LEU A 232 8.15 8.63 5.25
CA LEU A 232 8.03 8.19 6.64
C LEU A 232 8.64 6.80 6.84
N MET A 233 8.41 5.89 5.91
CA MET A 233 9.03 4.56 5.93
C MET A 233 10.55 4.64 5.86
N GLY A 234 11.10 5.43 4.92
CA GLY A 234 12.54 5.66 4.81
C GLY A 234 13.14 6.31 6.07
N ALA A 235 12.41 7.22 6.71
CA ALA A 235 12.82 7.83 7.97
C ALA A 235 12.83 6.83 9.14
N ALA A 236 11.83 5.94 9.19
CA ALA A 236 11.74 4.89 10.21
C ALA A 236 12.80 3.79 10.03
N THR A 237 13.32 3.62 8.82
CA THR A 237 14.28 2.58 8.46
C THR A 237 15.49 3.18 7.74
N PRO A 238 16.39 3.87 8.47
CA PRO A 238 17.46 4.69 7.87
C PRO A 238 18.51 3.88 7.10
N TYR A 239 18.47 2.55 7.17
CA TYR A 239 19.32 1.65 6.39
C TYR A 239 18.86 1.49 4.94
N TYR A 240 17.58 1.76 4.64
CA TYR A 240 17.07 1.71 3.27
C TYR A 240 17.50 2.96 2.50
N LYS A 241 18.21 2.73 1.40
CA LYS A 241 18.56 3.78 0.44
C LYS A 241 17.46 3.86 -0.61
N THR A 242 16.66 4.92 -0.56
CA THR A 242 15.61 5.19 -1.55
C THR A 242 15.69 6.65 -2.00
N HIS A 243 15.21 6.97 -3.20
CA HIS A 243 15.16 8.35 -3.66
C HIS A 243 14.12 9.19 -2.90
N PHE A 244 13.19 8.55 -2.18
CA PHE A 244 12.14 9.23 -1.44
C PHE A 244 12.67 9.96 -0.21
N TYR A 245 13.73 9.46 0.42
CA TYR A 245 14.23 10.02 1.67
C TYR A 245 15.76 10.05 1.69
N SER A 246 16.29 11.25 1.95
CA SER A 246 17.68 11.45 2.34
C SER A 246 17.71 12.01 3.75
N ARG A 247 18.65 11.52 4.57
CA ARG A 247 18.71 11.89 5.99
C ARG A 247 18.99 13.38 6.13
N PRO A 248 18.15 14.17 6.82
CA PRO A 248 18.37 15.60 6.97
C PRO A 248 19.52 15.87 7.93
N GLN A 249 20.22 16.99 7.74
CA GLN A 249 21.26 17.47 8.65
C GLN A 249 20.70 18.12 9.93
N GLY A 250 19.39 18.42 9.95
CA GLY A 250 18.68 19.08 11.06
C GLY A 250 17.59 18.22 11.72
N SER A 251 16.60 18.86 12.35
CA SER A 251 15.53 18.13 13.05
C SER A 251 14.68 17.28 12.09
N LEU A 252 14.56 15.99 12.37
CA LEU A 252 13.73 15.07 11.58
C LEU A 252 12.26 15.53 11.54
N PHE A 253 11.72 15.92 12.70
CA PHE A 253 10.33 16.36 12.79
C PHE A 253 10.05 17.60 11.93
N GLY A 254 10.90 18.63 12.02
CA GLY A 254 10.77 19.83 11.19
C GLY A 254 10.89 19.52 9.70
N HIS A 255 11.79 18.60 9.33
CA HIS A 255 11.91 18.15 7.94
C HIS A 255 10.66 17.43 7.43
N LEU A 256 10.09 16.50 8.21
CA LEU A 256 8.87 15.78 7.85
C LEU A 256 7.65 16.71 7.82
N ALA A 257 7.54 17.65 8.75
CA ALA A 257 6.46 18.65 8.77
C ALA A 257 6.55 19.61 7.57
N ALA A 258 7.76 20.07 7.23
CA ALA A 258 7.99 20.90 6.04
C ALA A 258 7.68 20.12 4.76
N PHE A 259 8.11 18.85 4.67
CA PHE A 259 7.76 17.98 3.56
C PHE A 259 6.24 17.83 3.45
N PHE A 260 5.54 17.56 4.55
CA PHE A 260 4.08 17.45 4.51
C PHE A 260 3.42 18.75 4.03
N GLY A 261 3.79 19.89 4.60
CA GLY A 261 3.22 21.20 4.22
C GLY A 261 3.48 21.55 2.75
N LEU A 262 4.71 21.39 2.27
CA LEU A 262 5.06 21.75 0.90
C LEU A 262 4.64 20.66 -0.09
N GLU A 263 5.13 19.43 0.10
CA GLU A 263 5.02 18.36 -0.89
C GLU A 263 3.66 17.67 -0.88
N VAL A 264 2.99 17.57 0.27
CA VAL A 264 1.65 16.99 0.32
C VAL A 264 0.61 18.06 0.04
N VAL A 265 0.57 19.14 0.82
CA VAL A 265 -0.52 20.12 0.71
C VAL A 265 -0.39 20.99 -0.54
N VAL A 266 0.74 21.69 -0.73
CA VAL A 266 0.91 22.65 -1.83
C VAL A 266 1.10 21.95 -3.17
N VAL A 267 2.08 21.04 -3.27
CA VAL A 267 2.31 20.31 -4.53
C VAL A 267 1.13 19.41 -4.87
N GLY A 268 0.46 18.81 -3.89
CA GLY A 268 -0.75 18.02 -4.13
C GLY A 268 -1.92 18.86 -4.67
N LEU A 269 -2.06 20.11 -4.20
CA LEU A 269 -3.03 21.07 -4.76
C LEU A 269 -2.71 21.39 -6.23
N ILE A 270 -1.45 21.72 -6.53
CA ILE A 270 -1.00 22.03 -7.90
C ILE A 270 -1.22 20.80 -8.82
N ALA A 271 -0.82 19.63 -8.35
CA ALA A 271 -1.01 18.37 -9.05
C ALA A 271 -2.51 18.13 -9.33
N GLY A 272 -3.37 18.35 -8.34
CA GLY A 272 -4.82 18.26 -8.52
C GLY A 272 -5.36 19.24 -9.56
N LEU A 273 -4.83 20.46 -9.64
CA LEU A 273 -5.25 21.44 -10.65
C LEU A 273 -4.86 21.01 -12.07
N ILE A 274 -3.68 20.38 -12.21
CA ILE A 274 -3.25 19.79 -13.48
C ILE A 274 -4.20 18.66 -13.89
N GLU A 275 -4.49 17.73 -12.97
CA GLU A 275 -5.45 16.63 -13.19
C GLU A 275 -6.83 17.13 -13.58
N TRP A 276 -7.29 18.19 -12.92
CA TRP A 276 -8.56 18.83 -13.21
C TRP A 276 -8.60 19.42 -14.62
N GLY A 277 -7.51 20.06 -15.05
CA GLY A 277 -7.35 20.58 -16.40
C GLY A 277 -7.44 19.47 -17.46
N ILE A 278 -6.68 18.39 -17.26
CA ILE A 278 -6.69 17.20 -18.16
C ILE A 278 -8.09 16.60 -18.20
N ALA A 279 -8.69 16.32 -17.04
CA ALA A 279 -10.00 15.69 -16.95
C ALA A 279 -11.10 16.55 -17.59
N SER A 280 -11.07 17.87 -17.36
CA SER A 280 -12.04 18.81 -17.94
C SER A 280 -11.94 18.88 -19.46
N TRP A 281 -10.70 18.89 -19.98
CA TRP A 281 -10.46 18.85 -21.42
C TRP A 281 -10.97 17.55 -22.04
N THR A 282 -10.62 16.39 -21.46
CA THR A 282 -11.08 15.07 -21.93
C THR A 282 -12.61 14.97 -21.93
N ALA A 283 -13.26 15.42 -20.84
CA ALA A 283 -14.72 15.44 -20.75
C ALA A 283 -15.37 16.36 -21.81
N GLY A 284 -14.73 17.49 -22.14
CA GLY A 284 -15.16 18.39 -23.20
C GLY A 284 -15.10 17.73 -24.58
N VAL A 285 -13.99 17.07 -24.91
CA VAL A 285 -13.78 16.36 -26.18
C VAL A 285 -14.77 15.21 -26.35
N LEU A 286 -15.09 14.47 -25.29
CA LEU A 286 -16.05 13.38 -25.37
C LEU A 286 -17.49 13.86 -25.55
N ARG A 287 -17.84 15.03 -24.99
CA ARG A 287 -19.18 15.61 -25.16
C ARG A 287 -19.44 16.07 -26.58
N SER A 288 -18.48 16.73 -27.22
CA SER A 288 -18.66 17.23 -28.58
C SER A 288 -18.91 16.09 -29.57
N ARG A 289 -18.31 14.91 -29.36
CA ARG A 289 -18.55 13.72 -30.18
C ARG A 289 -19.92 13.07 -30.02
N ASN A 290 -20.56 13.19 -28.86
CA ASN A 290 -21.89 12.60 -28.63
C ASN A 290 -23.03 13.50 -29.14
N LEU A 291 -22.72 14.73 -29.58
CA LEU A 291 -23.68 15.70 -30.12
C LEU A 291 -23.59 15.83 -31.65
N SER A 292 -22.61 15.16 -32.29
CA SER A 292 -22.41 15.07 -33.74
C SER A 292 -22.90 13.73 -34.26
#